data_AF-A0A960S9E5-F1
#
_entry.id   AF-A0A960S9E5-F1
#
_cell.length_a   1.000
_cell.length_b   1.000
_cell.length_c   1.000
_cell.angle_alpha   90.00
_cell.angle_beta   90.00
_cell.angle_gamma   90.00
#
_symmetry.space_group_name_H-M   'P 1'
#
loop_
_entity.id
_entity.type
_entity.pdbx_description
1 polymer ?
#
loop_
_entity_poly.entity_id
_entity_poly.type
_entity_poly.pdbx_seq_one_letter_code
_entity_poly.pdbx_strand_id
1 'polypeptide(L)'
;MSRAAFETLWHTHPERFDRKRTSLGRHLFSKLAAALPQNLASLSVADLGCGKGEISLLCQSRGATIDAVDIADNALKHLENQPAINPLRQALPHTTLRDQHYDIVCCIDLIATLSKKDNRLSLSEIPRI
;
A
#
# COMPACT_ATOMS: atom_id res chain seq x y z
N MET A 1 -8.30 13.64 1.89
CA MET A 1 -9.32 13.37 2.94
C MET A 1 -8.61 13.28 4.28
N SER A 2 -9.31 13.51 5.40
CA SER A 2 -8.70 13.37 6.73
C SER A 2 -8.61 11.90 7.16
N ARG A 3 -7.71 11.59 8.10
CA ARG A 3 -7.60 10.26 8.74
C ARG A 3 -8.94 9.72 9.23
N ALA A 4 -9.68 10.54 9.96
CA ALA A 4 -10.98 10.15 10.51
C ALA A 4 -11.97 9.73 9.40
N ALA A 5 -11.96 10.42 8.26
CA ALA A 5 -12.82 10.05 7.13
C ALA A 5 -12.45 8.67 6.55
N PHE A 6 -11.16 8.36 6.41
CA PHE A 6 -10.72 7.04 5.93
C PHE A 6 -11.03 5.92 6.94
N GLU A 7 -10.82 6.16 8.23
CA GLU A 7 -11.18 5.20 9.29
C GLU A 7 -12.68 4.89 9.30
N THR A 8 -13.52 5.92 9.22
CA THR A 8 -14.98 5.74 9.13
C THR A 8 -15.36 4.98 7.86
N LEU A 9 -14.75 5.31 6.71
CA LEU A 9 -15.03 4.62 5.46
C LEU A 9 -14.62 3.14 5.52
N TRP A 10 -13.47 2.82 6.11
CA TRP A 10 -13.03 1.45 6.36
C TRP A 10 -14.00 0.67 7.24
N HIS A 11 -14.50 1.30 8.30
CA HIS A 11 -15.40 0.66 9.24
C HIS A 11 -16.80 0.42 8.64
N THR A 12 -17.32 1.40 7.90
CA THR A 12 -18.68 1.37 7.35
C THR A 12 -18.79 0.64 6.02
N HIS A 13 -17.72 0.64 5.22
CA HIS A 13 -17.70 0.10 3.86
C HIS A 13 -16.38 -0.63 3.53
N PRO A 14 -15.98 -1.66 4.30
CA PRO A 14 -14.73 -2.39 4.09
C PRO A 14 -14.65 -3.08 2.72
N GLU A 15 -15.79 -3.38 2.10
CA GLU A 15 -15.87 -3.96 0.76
C GLU A 15 -15.42 -3.00 -0.34
N ARG A 16 -15.37 -1.68 -0.10
CA ARG A 16 -14.86 -0.71 -1.08
C ARG A 16 -13.36 -0.79 -1.27
N PHE A 17 -12.64 -1.34 -0.29
CA PHE A 17 -11.20 -1.49 -0.31
C PHE A 17 -10.76 -2.88 -0.81
N ASP A 18 -11.70 -3.72 -1.23
CA ASP A 18 -11.40 -5.01 -1.85
C ASP A 18 -11.14 -4.82 -3.35
N ARG A 19 -9.87 -4.91 -3.75
CA ARG A 19 -9.47 -4.77 -5.16
C ARG A 19 -10.04 -5.88 -6.03
N LYS A 20 -10.34 -7.04 -5.45
CA LYS A 20 -10.82 -8.23 -6.17
C LYS A 20 -12.35 -8.31 -6.22
N ARG A 21 -13.07 -7.32 -5.69
CA ARG A 21 -14.55 -7.27 -5.70
C ARG A 21 -15.14 -7.30 -7.11
N THR A 22 -14.56 -6.52 -8.04
CA THR A 22 -15.08 -6.38 -9.41
C THR A 22 -14.24 -7.19 -10.41
N SER A 23 -14.82 -7.53 -11.56
CA SER A 23 -14.09 -8.20 -12.66
C SER A 23 -12.91 -7.36 -13.14
N LEU A 24 -13.12 -6.04 -13.30
CA LEU A 24 -12.07 -5.10 -13.65
C LEU A 24 -10.95 -5.07 -12.59
N GLY A 25 -11.31 -5.01 -11.31
CA GLY A 25 -10.34 -5.00 -10.23
C GLY A 25 -9.50 -6.28 -10.16
N ARG A 26 -10.12 -7.46 -10.36
CA ARG A 26 -9.39 -8.74 -10.48
C ARG A 26 -8.44 -8.75 -11.67
N HIS A 27 -8.88 -8.22 -12.82
CA HIS A 27 -8.04 -8.12 -14.01
C HIS A 27 -6.83 -7.20 -13.80
N LEU A 28 -7.05 -6.03 -13.21
CA LEU A 28 -5.98 -5.08 -12.87
C LEU A 28 -5.01 -5.69 -11.87
N PHE A 29 -5.51 -6.35 -10.82
CA PHE A 29 -4.68 -7.06 -9.86
C PHE A 29 -3.84 -8.17 -10.54
N SER A 30 -4.43 -8.95 -11.44
CA SER A 30 -3.70 -9.98 -12.20
C SER A 30 -2.59 -9.38 -13.07
N LYS A 31 -2.85 -8.25 -13.74
CA LYS A 31 -1.82 -7.54 -14.50
C LYS A 31 -0.70 -7.00 -13.63
N LEU A 32 -1.03 -6.40 -12.49
CA LEU A 32 -0.05 -5.93 -11.51
C LEU A 32 0.81 -7.08 -10.99
N ALA A 33 0.17 -8.19 -10.62
CA ALA A 33 0.87 -9.40 -10.16
C ALA A 33 1.79 -9.99 -11.23
N ALA A 34 1.41 -9.90 -12.52
CA ALA A 34 2.25 -10.34 -13.63
C ALA A 34 3.42 -9.38 -13.93
N ALA A 35 3.25 -8.08 -13.67
CA ALA A 35 4.29 -7.08 -13.86
C ALA A 35 5.36 -7.12 -12.76
N LEU A 36 5.00 -7.51 -11.55
CA LEU A 36 5.94 -7.71 -10.46
C LEU A 36 6.80 -8.97 -10.70
N PRO A 37 8.10 -8.95 -10.37
CA PRO A 37 8.94 -10.15 -10.41
C PRO A 37 8.33 -11.30 -9.61
N GLN A 38 8.52 -12.53 -10.09
CA GLN A 38 7.97 -13.73 -9.44
C GLN A 38 8.76 -14.13 -8.19
N ASN A 39 10.05 -13.81 -8.16
CA ASN A 39 10.90 -13.98 -6.99
C ASN A 39 11.31 -12.59 -6.50
N LEU A 40 10.93 -12.28 -5.27
CA LEU A 40 11.27 -11.03 -4.58
C LEU A 40 12.10 -11.32 -3.33
N ALA A 41 12.71 -12.51 -3.23
CA ALA A 41 13.58 -12.86 -2.13
C ALA A 41 14.64 -11.78 -1.91
N SER A 42 14.79 -11.37 -0.66
CA SER A 42 15.75 -10.33 -0.22
C SER A 42 15.47 -8.91 -0.73
N LEU A 43 14.38 -8.67 -1.46
CA LEU A 43 13.97 -7.32 -1.83
C LEU A 43 13.12 -6.70 -0.73
N SER A 44 13.30 -5.39 -0.58
CA SER A 44 12.53 -4.53 0.30
C SER A 44 11.45 -3.78 -0.50
N VAL A 45 10.23 -3.79 0.00
CA VAL A 45 9.06 -3.21 -0.69
C VAL A 45 8.34 -2.23 0.22
N ALA A 46 8.02 -1.04 -0.28
CA ALA A 46 7.06 -0.13 0.35
C ALA A 46 5.70 -0.23 -0.35
N ASP A 47 4.63 -0.57 0.38
CA ASP A 47 3.26 -0.59 -0.14
C ASP A 47 2.47 0.60 0.43
N LEU A 48 2.40 1.69 -0.35
CA LEU A 48 1.82 2.96 0.06
C LEU A 48 0.31 2.98 -0.18
N GLY A 49 -0.47 3.18 0.88
CA GLY A 49 -1.92 3.02 0.85
C GLY A 49 -2.30 1.56 0.66
N CYS A 50 -1.69 0.68 1.45
CA CYS A 50 -1.76 -0.77 1.27
C CYS A 50 -3.18 -1.32 1.39
N GLY A 51 -4.08 -0.63 2.09
CA GLY A 51 -5.46 -1.02 2.28
C GLY A 51 -5.60 -2.42 2.86
N LYS A 52 -6.28 -3.34 2.17
CA LYS A 52 -6.38 -4.76 2.60
C LYS A 52 -5.07 -5.53 2.47
N GLY A 53 -4.01 -4.92 1.97
CA GLY A 53 -2.68 -5.51 1.86
C GLY A 53 -2.60 -6.58 0.79
N GLU A 54 -3.45 -6.61 -0.23
CA GLU A 54 -3.40 -7.67 -1.25
C GLU A 54 -2.06 -7.69 -1.99
N ILE A 55 -1.42 -6.52 -2.15
CA ILE A 55 -0.10 -6.38 -2.77
C ILE A 55 0.99 -6.74 -1.77
N SER A 56 0.93 -6.22 -0.54
CA SER A 56 1.81 -6.62 0.56
C SER A 56 1.89 -8.15 0.72
N LEU A 57 0.74 -8.83 0.77
CA LEU A 57 0.66 -10.30 0.91
C LEU A 57 1.19 -11.03 -0.34
N LEU A 58 0.95 -10.48 -1.54
CA LEU A 58 1.53 -11.03 -2.76
C LEU A 58 3.06 -10.93 -2.73
N CYS A 59 3.61 -9.77 -2.39
CA CYS A 59 5.05 -9.56 -2.30
C CYS A 59 5.68 -10.45 -1.21
N GLN A 60 5.02 -10.58 -0.07
CA GLN A 60 5.41 -11.50 1.00
C GLN A 60 5.50 -12.94 0.52
N SER A 61 4.47 -13.41 -0.20
CA SER A 61 4.45 -14.78 -0.75
C SER A 61 5.57 -15.06 -1.76
N ARG A 62 6.19 -14.00 -2.29
CA ARG A 62 7.33 -14.04 -3.22
C ARG A 62 8.68 -13.81 -2.53
N GLY A 63 8.71 -13.69 -1.19
CA GLY A 63 9.92 -13.63 -0.39
C GLY A 63 10.43 -12.22 -0.05
N ALA A 64 9.67 -11.17 -0.35
CA ALA A 64 10.04 -9.81 0.01
C ALA A 64 9.86 -9.54 1.52
N THR A 65 10.55 -8.51 2.01
CA THR A 65 10.18 -7.79 3.25
C THR A 65 9.41 -6.53 2.88
N ILE A 66 8.34 -6.23 3.61
CA ILE A 66 7.37 -5.20 3.22
C ILE A 66 7.13 -4.23 4.37
N ASP A 67 7.22 -2.94 4.08
CA ASP A 67 6.61 -1.88 4.89
C ASP A 67 5.24 -1.55 4.28
N ALA A 68 4.17 -1.97 4.96
CA ALA A 68 2.79 -1.78 4.51
C ALA A 68 2.22 -0.51 5.17
N VAL A 69 2.01 0.54 4.37
CA VAL A 69 1.67 1.87 4.87
C VAL A 69 0.20 2.18 4.59
N ASP A 70 -0.56 2.53 5.63
CA ASP A 70 -1.90 3.09 5.46
C ASP A 70 -2.22 4.12 6.55
N ILE A 71 -3.09 5.08 6.23
CA ILE A 71 -3.55 6.10 7.17
C ILE A 71 -4.56 5.54 8.17
N ALA A 72 -5.28 4.48 7.78
CA ALA A 72 -6.31 3.84 8.58
C ALA A 72 -5.74 2.64 9.35
N ASP A 73 -5.86 2.69 10.67
CA ASP A 73 -5.45 1.63 11.60
C ASP A 73 -6.19 0.32 11.32
N ASN A 74 -7.47 0.41 10.98
CA ASN A 74 -8.29 -0.75 10.66
C ASN A 74 -7.81 -1.50 9.41
N ALA A 75 -7.11 -0.82 8.49
CA ALA A 75 -6.52 -1.44 7.30
C ALA A 75 -5.26 -2.27 7.65
N LEU A 76 -4.63 -1.99 8.78
CA LEU A 76 -3.33 -2.57 9.14
C LEU A 76 -3.44 -3.74 10.11
N LYS A 77 -4.51 -3.81 10.92
CA LYS A 77 -4.68 -4.80 11.99
C LYS A 77 -4.47 -6.25 11.54
N HIS A 78 -4.93 -6.63 10.35
CA HIS A 78 -4.78 -8.02 9.87
C HIS A 78 -3.36 -8.33 9.36
N LEU A 79 -2.50 -7.33 9.23
CA LEU A 79 -1.11 -7.47 8.79
C LEU A 79 -0.13 -7.57 9.96
N GLU A 80 -0.51 -7.20 11.19
CA GLU A 80 0.39 -7.16 12.37
C GLU A 80 1.06 -8.50 12.70
N ASN A 81 0.44 -9.63 12.35
CA ASN A 81 0.97 -10.97 12.63
C ASN A 81 1.67 -11.61 11.42
N GLN A 82 1.91 -10.84 10.35
CA GLN A 82 2.54 -11.36 9.14
C GLN A 82 4.07 -11.27 9.25
N PRO A 83 4.82 -12.39 9.15
CA PRO A 83 6.23 -12.48 9.55
C PRO A 83 7.21 -11.59 8.76
N ALA A 84 6.83 -11.09 7.59
CA ALA A 84 7.68 -10.24 6.75
C ALA A 84 6.98 -8.95 6.32
N ILE A 85 5.87 -8.60 7.00
CA ILE A 85 5.16 -7.35 6.78
C ILE A 85 5.24 -6.54 8.06
N ASN A 86 5.77 -5.34 7.95
CA ASN A 86 5.79 -4.33 9.00
C ASN A 86 4.69 -3.29 8.68
N PRO A 87 3.53 -3.35 9.35
CA PRO A 87 2.47 -2.38 9.15
C PRO A 87 2.85 -1.04 9.80
N LEU A 88 2.79 0.03 9.00
CA LEU A 88 3.16 1.38 9.42
C LEU A 88 1.97 2.32 9.23
N ARG A 89 1.45 2.84 10.34
CA ARG A 89 0.35 3.82 10.28
C ARG A 89 0.87 5.21 9.93
N GLN A 90 0.98 5.48 8.64
CA GLN A 90 1.48 6.73 8.07
C GLN A 90 0.69 7.08 6.80
N ALA A 91 0.89 8.29 6.27
CA ALA A 91 0.20 8.73 5.06
C ALA A 91 1.16 9.53 4.18
N LEU A 92 0.86 9.55 2.88
CA LEU A 92 1.48 10.48 1.96
C LEU A 92 0.71 11.82 1.93
N PRO A 93 1.43 12.94 1.68
CA PRO A 93 2.87 13.10 1.88
C PRO A 93 3.21 13.07 3.39
N HIS A 94 4.49 12.92 3.73
CA HIS A 94 5.09 12.94 5.08
C HIS A 94 5.22 11.59 5.79
N THR A 95 5.57 10.54 5.05
CA THR A 95 6.03 9.29 5.66
C THR A 95 7.41 9.48 6.31
N THR A 96 7.72 8.66 7.31
CA THR A 96 9.06 8.58 7.93
C THR A 96 9.86 7.43 7.35
N LEU A 97 9.47 6.91 6.18
CA LEU A 97 10.21 5.88 5.48
C LEU A 97 11.60 6.40 5.10
N ARG A 98 12.57 5.49 5.11
CA ARG A 98 13.98 5.79 4.90
C ARG A 98 14.23 6.13 3.42
N ASP A 99 15.11 7.10 3.19
CA ASP A 99 15.53 7.49 1.84
C ASP A 99 16.31 6.34 1.15
N GLN A 100 16.03 6.13 -0.13
CA GLN A 100 16.72 5.17 -1.01
C GLN A 100 16.84 3.78 -0.40
N HIS A 101 15.80 3.33 0.30
CA HIS A 101 15.82 2.08 1.02
C HIS A 101 15.15 0.96 0.24
N TYR A 102 14.07 1.25 -0.50
CA TYR A 102 13.22 0.24 -1.10
C TYR A 102 13.63 -0.07 -2.53
N ASP A 103 13.69 -1.36 -2.86
CA ASP A 103 13.90 -1.82 -4.23
C ASP A 103 12.64 -1.61 -5.09
N ILE A 104 11.46 -1.67 -4.46
CA ILE A 104 10.16 -1.48 -5.11
C ILE A 104 9.26 -0.60 -4.24
N VAL A 105 8.68 0.43 -4.85
CA VAL A 105 7.64 1.25 -4.24
C VAL A 105 6.32 1.03 -4.98
N CYS A 106 5.36 0.44 -4.29
CA CYS A 106 4.00 0.25 -4.77
C CYS A 106 3.14 1.43 -4.29
N CYS A 107 2.52 2.14 -5.23
CA CYS A 107 1.57 3.22 -4.93
C CYS A 107 0.39 3.11 -5.90
N ILE A 108 -0.60 2.29 -5.53
CA ILE A 108 -1.66 1.86 -6.45
C ILE A 108 -3.01 2.42 -5.99
N ASP A 109 -3.71 3.13 -6.88
CA ASP A 109 -5.00 3.81 -6.63
C ASP A 109 -4.97 4.89 -5.53
N LEU A 110 -3.80 5.24 -5.00
CA LEU A 110 -3.64 6.24 -3.94
C LEU A 110 -3.66 7.66 -4.48
N ILE A 111 -2.97 7.93 -5.59
CA ILE A 111 -2.78 9.28 -6.16
C ILE A 111 -4.12 9.98 -6.46
N ALA A 112 -5.14 9.21 -6.89
CA ALA A 112 -6.46 9.73 -7.19
C ALA A 112 -7.23 10.24 -5.96
N THR A 113 -6.80 9.85 -4.75
CA THR A 113 -7.46 10.20 -3.47
C THR A 113 -6.80 11.37 -2.75
N LEU A 114 -5.61 11.78 -3.19
CA LEU A 114 -4.84 12.88 -2.62
C LEU A 114 -5.39 14.23 -3.06
N SER A 115 -5.26 15.24 -2.19
CA SER A 115 -5.56 16.62 -2.59
C SER A 115 -4.55 17.10 -3.65
N LYS A 116 -4.88 18.13 -4.44
CA LYS A 116 -3.94 18.66 -5.45
C LYS A 116 -2.59 19.08 -4.85
N LYS A 117 -2.62 19.66 -3.65
CA LYS A 117 -1.41 20.07 -2.92
C LYS A 117 -0.58 18.86 -2.50
N ASP A 118 -1.25 17.86 -1.93
CA ASP A 118 -0.62 16.64 -1.42
C ASP A 118 -0.04 15.81 -2.57
N ASN A 119 -0.73 15.74 -3.71
CA ASN A 119 -0.30 15.00 -4.88
C ASN A 119 1.10 15.43 -5.35
N ARG A 120 1.36 16.74 -5.46
CA ARG A 120 2.69 17.23 -5.85
C ARG A 120 3.78 16.80 -4.86
N LEU A 121 3.50 16.87 -3.56
CA LEU A 121 4.47 16.50 -2.53
C LEU A 121 4.70 14.97 -2.51
N SER A 122 3.64 14.19 -2.68
CA SER A 122 3.73 12.73 -2.78
C SER A 122 4.56 12.29 -3.98
N LEU A 123 4.42 12.96 -5.13
CA LEU A 123 5.25 12.69 -6.31
C LEU A 123 6.74 12.99 -6.08
N SER A 124 7.08 13.94 -5.20
CA SER A 124 8.48 14.17 -4.80
C SER A 124 8.98 13.20 -3.73
N GLU A 125 8.07 12.63 -2.93
CA GLU A 125 8.42 11.73 -1.83
C GLU A 125 8.62 10.29 -2.29
N ILE A 126 7.80 9.80 -3.22
CA ILE A 126 7.92 8.45 -3.79
C ILE A 126 9.33 8.13 -4.32
N PRO A 127 10.01 9.00 -5.10
CA PRO A 127 11.37 8.73 -5.56
C PRO A 127 12.46 9.00 -4.50
N ARG A 128 12.12 9.63 -3.37
CA ARG A 128 13.06 9.84 -2.26
C ARG A 128 13.28 8.55 -1.49
N ILE A 129 12.20 7.85 -1.17
CA ILE A 129 12.19 6.60 -0.38
C ILE A 129 12.72 5.43 -1.20
#